data_AF-A0A0Z8DW44-F1
#
_entry.id   AF-A0A0Z8DW44-F1
#
_cell.length_a   1.000
_cell.length_b   1.000
_cell.length_c   1.000
_cell.angle_alpha   90.00
_cell.angle_beta   90.00
_cell.angle_gamma   90.00
#
_symmetry.space_group_name_H-M   'P 1'
#
loop_
_entity.id
_entity.type
_entity.pdbx_description
1 polymer ?
#
loop_
_entity_poly.entity_id
_entity_poly.type
_entity_poly.pdbx_seq_one_letter_code
_entity_poly.pdbx_strand_id
1 'polypeptide(L)'
;MEYIEEYVDKPMKLILITVFEFIISWLIYTFKHNQEIISIRQQKLGALLEAFKIVQVEGYYIHLLFGLLWAVVLIAFIFWGFRERKFIASLIYIFYLIIFWWIFWDPIVTTFLTISIAGGLIVMSMDS
;
A
#
# COMPACT_ATOMS: atom_id res chain seq x y z
N MET A 1 8.46 32.83 2.17
CA MET A 1 8.16 31.87 3.26
C MET A 1 6.74 32.04 3.78
N GLU A 2 6.18 33.26 3.85
CA GLU A 2 4.77 33.50 4.21
C GLU A 2 3.74 32.75 3.35
N TYR A 3 3.94 32.66 2.02
CA TYR A 3 2.99 31.96 1.13
C TYR A 3 2.86 30.45 1.38
N ILE A 4 3.84 29.82 2.03
CA ILE A 4 3.80 28.38 2.35
C ILE A 4 3.08 28.16 3.69
N GLU A 5 3.23 29.05 4.65
CA GLU A 5 2.58 28.96 5.97
C GLU A 5 1.07 29.15 5.90
N GLU A 6 0.57 30.00 5.00
CA GLU A 6 -0.87 30.23 4.85
C GLU A 6 -1.59 29.06 4.12
N TYR A 7 -0.87 28.30 3.29
CA TYR A 7 -1.41 27.14 2.55
C TYR A 7 -1.19 25.80 3.25
N VAL A 8 -0.12 25.69 4.05
CA VAL A 8 0.20 24.51 4.83
C VAL A 8 -0.10 24.81 6.29
N ASP A 9 -1.28 24.38 6.73
CA ASP A 9 -1.88 24.48 8.06
C ASP A 9 -0.98 24.16 9.29
N LYS A 10 0.24 23.67 9.04
CA LYS A 10 1.44 23.61 9.89
C LYS A 10 2.49 22.84 9.07
N PRO A 11 3.64 23.42 8.68
CA PRO A 11 4.70 22.68 7.97
C PRO A 11 5.12 21.39 8.70
N MET A 12 4.99 21.38 10.04
CA MET A 12 5.17 20.20 10.88
C MET A 12 4.27 19.01 10.52
N LYS A 13 3.00 19.24 10.11
CA LYS A 13 2.09 18.15 9.69
C LYS A 13 2.59 17.47 8.42
N LEU A 14 3.06 18.25 7.45
CA LEU A 14 3.64 17.71 6.21
C LEU A 14 4.89 16.90 6.51
N ILE A 15 5.82 17.43 7.32
CA ILE A 15 7.03 16.72 7.72
C ILE A 15 6.68 15.38 8.38
N LEU A 16 5.71 15.37 9.30
CA LEU A 16 5.27 14.16 9.97
C LEU A 16 4.70 13.13 8.98
N ILE A 17 3.83 13.55 8.06
CA ILE A 17 3.26 12.67 7.02
C ILE A 17 4.37 12.11 6.12
N THR A 18 5.32 12.95 5.70
CA THR A 18 6.47 12.52 4.89
C THR A 18 7.33 11.47 5.62
N VAL A 19 7.54 11.63 6.93
CA VAL A 19 8.28 10.65 7.73
C VAL A 19 7.51 9.32 7.81
N PHE A 20 6.21 9.36 8.08
CA PHE A 20 5.39 8.14 8.12
C PHE A 20 5.33 7.43 6.76
N GLU A 21 5.18 8.20 5.68
CA GLU A 21 5.22 7.71 4.30
C GLU A 21 6.50 6.91 4.05
N PHE A 22 7.64 7.48 4.46
CA PHE A 22 8.93 6.82 4.29
C PHE A 22 9.06 5.56 5.16
N ILE A 23 8.63 5.60 6.42
CA ILE A 23 8.68 4.44 7.34
C ILE A 23 7.84 3.29 6.80
N ILE A 24 6.59 3.55 6.41
CA ILE A 24 5.67 2.49 5.95
C ILE A 24 6.14 1.95 4.60
N SER A 25 6.57 2.82 3.68
CA SER A 25 7.17 2.40 2.41
C SER A 25 8.42 1.54 2.62
N TRP A 26 9.29 1.92 3.56
CA TRP A 26 10.47 1.13 3.92
C TRP A 26 10.09 -0.24 4.48
N LEU A 27 9.15 -0.32 5.43
CA LEU A 27 8.68 -1.59 5.99
C LEU A 27 8.17 -2.53 4.89
N ILE A 28 7.29 -2.04 4.02
CA ILE A 28 6.77 -2.84 2.90
C ILE A 28 7.87 -3.24 1.93
N TYR A 29 8.78 -2.33 1.61
CA TYR A 29 9.91 -2.60 0.73
C TYR A 29 10.83 -3.70 1.30
N THR A 30 11.12 -3.67 2.60
CA THR A 30 11.93 -4.70 3.26
C THR A 30 11.25 -6.06 3.27
N PHE A 31 9.93 -6.11 3.54
CA PHE A 31 9.16 -7.33 3.43
C PHE A 31 9.21 -7.92 2.02
N LYS A 32 8.96 -7.09 1.00
CA LYS A 32 9.03 -7.47 -0.42
C LYS A 32 10.38 -8.09 -0.82
N HIS A 33 11.47 -7.63 -0.21
CA HIS A 33 12.84 -8.12 -0.48
C HIS A 33 13.32 -9.16 0.54
N ASN A 34 12.42 -9.72 1.35
CA ASN A 34 12.75 -10.85 2.20
C ASN A 34 13.18 -12.06 1.34
N GLN A 35 14.22 -12.78 1.78
CA GLN A 35 14.75 -13.98 1.12
C GLN A 35 13.66 -15.01 0.87
N GLU A 36 12.72 -15.17 1.80
CA GLU A 36 11.61 -16.11 1.67
C GLU A 36 10.72 -15.77 0.45
N ILE A 37 10.30 -14.52 0.31
CA ILE A 37 9.52 -14.05 -0.84
C ILE A 37 10.30 -14.20 -2.13
N ILE A 38 11.57 -13.78 -2.13
CA ILE A 38 12.44 -13.90 -3.32
C ILE A 38 12.55 -15.36 -3.74
N SER A 39 12.74 -16.28 -2.80
CA SER A 39 12.85 -17.71 -3.07
C SER A 39 11.56 -18.30 -3.67
N ILE A 40 10.39 -17.87 -3.18
CA ILE A 40 9.09 -18.28 -3.73
C ILE A 40 8.96 -17.83 -5.19
N ARG A 41 9.33 -16.57 -5.49
CA ARG A 41 9.25 -16.03 -6.85
C ARG A 41 10.24 -16.68 -7.82
N GLN A 42 11.42 -17.09 -7.34
CA GLN A 42 12.40 -17.79 -8.16
C GLN A 42 11.93 -19.18 -8.60
N GLN A 43 11.02 -19.81 -7.85
CA GLN A 43 10.48 -21.13 -8.19
C GLN A 43 9.50 -21.11 -9.37
N LYS A 44 9.04 -19.93 -9.84
CA LYS A 44 8.13 -19.75 -11.00
C LYS A 44 6.92 -20.69 -10.97
N LEU A 45 6.28 -20.78 -9.81
CA LEU A 45 5.24 -21.75 -9.49
C LEU A 45 3.88 -21.43 -10.12
N GLY A 46 3.77 -20.31 -10.83
CA GLY A 46 2.53 -19.78 -11.37
C GLY A 46 1.80 -18.92 -10.33
N ALA A 47 0.95 -18.00 -10.80
CA ALA A 47 0.40 -16.92 -9.98
C ALA A 47 -0.36 -17.41 -8.73
N LEU A 48 -1.17 -18.47 -8.86
CA LEU A 48 -1.97 -19.00 -7.76
C LEU A 48 -1.11 -19.64 -6.66
N LEU A 49 -0.15 -20.49 -7.04
CA LEU A 49 0.69 -21.21 -6.10
C LEU A 49 1.72 -20.27 -5.44
N GLU A 50 2.23 -19.29 -6.18
CA GLU A 50 3.05 -18.21 -5.62
C GLU A 50 2.26 -17.40 -4.58
N ALA A 51 1.04 -16.96 -4.91
CA ALA A 51 0.18 -16.24 -3.96
C ALA A 51 -0.09 -17.07 -2.69
N PHE A 52 -0.40 -18.36 -2.84
CA PHE A 52 -0.67 -19.23 -1.69
C PHE A 52 0.55 -19.44 -0.79
N LYS A 53 1.77 -19.42 -1.33
CA LYS A 53 2.98 -19.44 -0.50
C LYS A 53 3.24 -18.09 0.16
N ILE A 54 3.07 -16.98 -0.58
CA ILE A 54 3.35 -15.64 -0.07
C ILE A 54 2.39 -15.26 1.07
N VAL A 55 1.12 -15.67 1.00
CA VAL A 55 0.14 -15.40 2.07
C VAL A 55 0.48 -16.10 3.39
N GLN A 56 1.29 -17.17 3.33
CA GLN A 56 1.75 -17.95 4.49
C GLN A 56 3.03 -17.39 5.10
N VAL A 57 3.73 -16.48 4.42
CA VAL A 57 4.94 -15.84 4.94
C VAL A 57 4.61 -15.05 6.20
N GLU A 58 5.45 -15.20 7.23
CA GLU A 58 5.25 -14.52 8.50
C GLU A 58 5.19 -12.99 8.31
N GLY A 59 4.19 -12.37 8.93
CA GLY A 59 3.98 -10.93 8.83
C GLY A 59 3.26 -10.46 7.57
N TYR A 60 2.93 -11.33 6.60
CA TYR A 60 2.19 -10.92 5.38
C TYR A 60 0.92 -10.10 5.70
N TYR A 61 0.06 -10.61 6.59
CA TYR A 61 -1.19 -9.93 6.94
C TYR A 61 -0.97 -8.59 7.64
N ILE A 62 0.11 -8.47 8.41
CA ILE A 62 0.48 -7.23 9.09
C ILE A 62 0.84 -6.18 8.04
N HIS A 63 1.67 -6.53 7.05
CA HIS A 63 2.07 -5.62 5.97
C HIS A 63 0.89 -5.27 5.06
N LEU A 64 0.01 -6.23 4.75
CA LEU A 64 -1.24 -5.98 4.02
C LEU A 64 -2.14 -4.99 4.77
N LEU A 65 -2.39 -5.22 6.05
CA LEU A 65 -3.26 -4.37 6.85
C LEU A 65 -2.70 -2.96 6.99
N PHE A 66 -1.44 -2.81 7.38
CA PHE A 66 -0.81 -1.50 7.52
C PHE A 66 -0.74 -0.76 6.18
N GLY A 67 -0.44 -1.46 5.09
CA GLY A 67 -0.40 -0.83 3.78
C GLY A 67 -1.77 -0.35 3.31
N LEU A 68 -2.83 -1.13 3.54
CA LEU A 68 -4.21 -0.71 3.26
C LEU A 68 -4.64 0.47 4.13
N LEU A 69 -4.37 0.42 5.44
CA LEU A 69 -4.68 1.52 6.36
C LEU A 69 -3.98 2.81 5.92
N TRP A 70 -2.71 2.72 5.53
CA TRP A 70 -1.96 3.88 5.06
C TRP A 70 -2.50 4.45 3.75
N ALA A 71 -2.84 3.60 2.79
CA ALA A 71 -3.50 4.04 1.55
C ALA A 71 -4.81 4.79 1.83
N VAL A 72 -5.64 4.28 2.76
CA VAL A 72 -6.88 4.95 3.18
C VAL A 72 -6.59 6.31 3.82
N VAL A 73 -5.56 6.41 4.66
CA VAL A 73 -5.14 7.67 5.29
C VAL A 73 -4.69 8.69 4.24
N LEU A 74 -3.89 8.30 3.26
CA LEU A 74 -3.47 9.18 2.15
C LEU A 74 -4.68 9.67 1.35
N ILE A 75 -5.61 8.78 1.02
CA ILE A 75 -6.86 9.15 0.33
C ILE A 75 -7.65 10.16 1.16
N ALA A 76 -7.80 9.93 2.47
CA ALA A 76 -8.48 10.87 3.36
C ALA A 76 -7.80 12.25 3.38
N PHE A 77 -6.46 12.30 3.38
CA PHE A 77 -5.73 13.56 3.29
C PHE A 77 -5.90 14.28 1.95
N ILE A 78 -5.97 13.54 0.84
CA ILE A 78 -6.25 14.09 -0.48
C ILE A 78 -7.63 14.76 -0.48
N PHE A 79 -8.67 14.05 -0.02
CA PHE A 79 -10.04 14.58 0.09
C PHE A 79 -10.12 15.79 1.02
N TRP A 80 -9.47 15.71 2.17
CA TRP A 80 -9.40 16.84 3.11
C TRP A 80 -8.75 18.06 2.47
N GLY A 81 -7.62 17.89 1.77
CA GLY A 81 -6.94 18.99 1.10
C GLY A 81 -7.80 19.64 0.00
N PHE A 82 -8.58 18.84 -0.75
CA PHE A 82 -9.54 19.39 -1.71
C PHE A 82 -10.66 20.18 -1.03
N ARG A 83 -11.20 19.65 0.08
CA ARG A 83 -12.25 20.32 0.88
C ARG A 83 -11.80 21.68 1.41
N GLU A 84 -10.56 21.75 1.90
CA GLU A 84 -9.96 22.97 2.46
C GLU A 84 -9.32 23.89 1.40
N ARG A 85 -9.49 23.59 0.10
CA ARG A 85 -8.86 24.32 -1.02
C ARG A 85 -7.32 24.36 -0.96
N LYS A 86 -6.70 23.41 -0.25
CA LYS A 86 -5.25 23.24 -0.12
C LYS A 86 -4.70 22.37 -1.26
N PHE A 87 -4.87 22.83 -2.49
CA PHE A 87 -4.56 22.07 -3.70
C PHE A 87 -3.10 21.60 -3.78
N ILE A 88 -2.15 22.42 -3.33
CA ILE A 88 -0.71 22.07 -3.33
C ILE A 88 -0.46 20.87 -2.42
N ALA A 89 -1.04 20.87 -1.21
CA ALA A 89 -0.90 19.75 -0.28
C ALA A 89 -1.56 18.47 -0.83
N SER A 90 -2.75 18.58 -1.42
CA SER A 90 -3.41 17.45 -2.09
C SER A 90 -2.56 16.87 -3.21
N LEU A 91 -1.89 17.69 -4.02
CA LEU A 91 -1.01 17.23 -5.08
C LEU A 91 0.16 16.40 -4.52
N ILE A 92 0.76 16.85 -3.41
CA ILE A 92 1.84 16.11 -2.72
C ILE A 92 1.32 14.76 -2.22
N TYR A 93 0.14 14.73 -1.60
CA TYR A 93 -0.44 13.47 -1.11
C TYR A 93 -0.79 12.50 -2.24
N ILE A 94 -1.25 13.00 -3.40
CA ILE A 94 -1.45 12.19 -4.61
C ILE A 94 -0.12 11.59 -5.06
N PHE A 95 0.95 12.37 -5.08
CA PHE A 95 2.27 11.88 -5.45
C PHE A 95 2.78 10.79 -4.49
N TYR A 96 2.59 10.97 -3.18
CA TYR A 96 2.87 9.94 -2.18
C TYR A 96 2.05 8.68 -2.43
N LEU A 97 0.75 8.80 -2.68
CA LEU A 97 -0.11 7.65 -2.98
C LEU A 97 0.39 6.86 -4.19
N ILE A 98 0.85 7.53 -5.26
CA ILE A 98 1.37 6.86 -6.46
C ILE A 98 2.65 6.07 -6.13
N ILE A 99 3.62 6.69 -5.43
CA ILE A 99 4.88 6.01 -5.04
C ILE A 99 4.58 4.84 -4.11
N PHE A 100 3.77 5.08 -3.09
CA PHE A 100 3.35 4.08 -2.13
C PHE A 100 2.72 2.87 -2.83
N TRP A 101 1.80 3.13 -3.76
CA TRP A 101 1.09 2.09 -4.49
C TRP A 101 2.04 1.24 -5.34
N TRP A 102 3.03 1.86 -5.99
CA TRP A 102 4.06 1.14 -6.73
C TRP A 102 4.80 0.13 -5.84
N ILE A 103 5.15 0.54 -4.61
CA ILE A 103 5.87 -0.31 -3.66
C ILE A 103 4.97 -1.42 -3.12
N PHE A 104 3.72 -1.07 -2.77
CA PHE A 104 2.75 -1.95 -2.11
C PHE A 104 2.14 -3.01 -3.04
N TRP A 105 2.00 -2.72 -4.33
CA TRP A 105 1.24 -3.55 -5.26
C TRP A 105 1.73 -5.01 -5.35
N ASP A 106 3.02 -5.20 -5.64
CA ASP A 106 3.60 -6.53 -5.84
C ASP A 106 4.65 -6.82 -4.76
N PRO A 107 4.61 -7.97 -4.05
CA PRO A 107 3.70 -9.11 -4.22
C PRO A 107 2.46 -9.11 -3.31
N ILE A 108 2.25 -8.07 -2.50
CA ILE A 108 1.24 -8.11 -1.43
C ILE A 108 -0.18 -8.04 -1.98
N VAL A 109 -0.51 -6.98 -2.72
CA VAL A 109 -1.86 -6.80 -3.29
C VAL A 109 -2.17 -7.89 -4.32
N THR A 110 -1.18 -8.25 -5.15
CA THR A 110 -1.33 -9.32 -6.16
C THR A 110 -1.67 -10.66 -5.50
N THR A 111 -1.02 -11.01 -4.39
CA THR A 111 -1.33 -12.22 -3.62
C THR A 111 -2.76 -12.21 -3.09
N PHE A 112 -3.15 -11.11 -2.44
CA PHE A 112 -4.50 -10.95 -1.87
C PHE A 112 -5.59 -11.08 -2.94
N LEU A 113 -5.43 -10.39 -4.07
CA LEU A 113 -6.38 -10.45 -5.19
C LEU A 113 -6.46 -11.85 -5.79
N THR A 114 -5.32 -12.51 -6.00
CA THR A 114 -5.28 -13.85 -6.60
C THR A 114 -6.03 -14.87 -5.74
N ILE A 115 -5.80 -14.86 -4.43
CA ILE A 115 -6.48 -15.77 -3.50
C ILE A 115 -7.97 -15.44 -3.41
N SER A 116 -8.33 -14.15 -3.37
CA SER A 116 -9.73 -13.72 -3.29
C SER A 116 -10.53 -14.17 -4.52
N ILE A 117 -9.95 -14.01 -5.72
CA ILE A 117 -10.56 -14.47 -6.97
C ILE A 117 -10.69 -16.00 -6.97
N ALA A 118 -9.63 -16.73 -6.61
CA ALA A 118 -9.66 -18.19 -6.56
C ALA A 118 -10.71 -18.72 -5.56
N GLY A 119 -10.75 -18.15 -4.35
CA GLY A 119 -11.75 -18.48 -3.34
C GLY A 119 -13.17 -18.20 -3.80
N GLY A 120 -13.40 -17.03 -4.43
CA GLY A 120 -14.70 -16.67 -5.00
C GLY A 120 -15.18 -17.64 -6.07
N LEU A 121 -14.30 -18.02 -7.00
CA LEU A 121 -14.62 -18.99 -8.06
C LEU A 121 -14.99 -20.36 -7.50
N ILE A 122 -14.29 -20.83 -6.46
CA ILE A 122 -14.60 -22.10 -5.80
C ILE A 122 -16.00 -22.05 -5.20
N VAL A 123 -16.33 -21.02 -4.43
CA VAL A 123 -17.65 -20.85 -3.82
C VAL A 123 -18.75 -20.86 -4.90
N MET A 124 -18.56 -20.09 -5.98
CA MET A 124 -19.53 -20.05 -7.08
C MET A 124 -19.72 -21.40 -7.78
N SER A 125 -18.66 -22.23 -7.86
CA SER A 125 -18.75 -23.57 -8.45
C SER A 125 -19.49 -24.59 -7.57
N MET A 126 -19.64 -24.32 -6.28
CA MET A 126 -20.38 -25.20 -5.36
C MET A 126 -21.89 -24.98 -5.43
N ASP A 127 -22.32 -23.81 -5.92
CA ASP A 127 -23.73 -23.43 -6.08
C ASP A 127 -24.30 -23.77 -7.47
N SER A 128 -23.49 -24.32 -8.39
CA SER A 128 -23.87 -24.74 -9.75
C SER A 128 -24.04 -26.25 -9.89
#